data_AF-A0A423SWS0-F1
#
_entry.id   AF-A0A423SWS0-F1
#
_cell.length_a   1.000
_cell.length_b   1.000
_cell.length_c   1.000
_cell.angle_alpha   90.00
_cell.angle_beta   90.00
_cell.angle_gamma   90.00
#
_symmetry.space_group_name_H-M   'P 1'
#
loop_
_entity.id
_entity.type
_entity.pdbx_description
1 polymer ?
#
loop_
_entity_poly.entity_id
_entity_poly.type
_entity_poly.pdbx_seq_one_letter_code
_entity_poly.pdbx_strand_id
1 'polypeptide(L)'
;MKFVLCFMLVMVVVVQSRKPRQSPHCPPAGEIFCQSYEHQCRTDKDCRRRNEGDICCLRGCKTQCMERPGLKTCPDPSSYNINCITYRDQCQYDSECKRGQKCCLVAGCGRMCVPF
;
A
#
# COMPACT_ATOMS: atom_id res chain seq x y z
N MET A 1 -15.82 25.05 42.48
CA MET A 1 -15.64 25.64 41.13
C MET A 1 -14.25 25.43 40.52
N LYS A 2 -13.17 25.22 41.30
CA LYS A 2 -11.81 24.95 40.79
C LYS A 2 -11.63 23.58 40.10
N PHE A 3 -12.35 22.55 40.54
CA PHE A 3 -12.24 21.19 39.98
C PHE A 3 -12.78 21.06 38.54
N VAL A 4 -13.81 21.82 38.18
CA VAL A 4 -14.41 21.78 36.84
C VAL A 4 -13.44 22.38 35.81
N LEU A 5 -12.74 23.46 36.17
CA LEU A 5 -11.74 24.09 35.31
C LEU A 5 -10.55 23.16 35.01
N CYS A 6 -10.10 22.39 36.01
CA CYS A 6 -9.04 21.39 35.82
C CYS A 6 -9.47 20.26 34.89
N PHE A 7 -10.70 19.74 35.02
CA PHE A 7 -11.19 18.69 34.12
C PHE A 7 -11.27 19.16 32.66
N MET A 8 -11.72 20.39 32.43
CA MET A 8 -11.80 20.97 31.08
C MET A 8 -10.41 21.17 30.47
N LEU A 9 -9.43 21.64 31.24
CA LEU A 9 -8.05 21.77 30.77
C LEU A 9 -7.43 20.42 30.42
N VAL A 10 -7.65 19.39 31.24
CA VAL A 10 -7.11 18.03 31.00
C VAL A 10 -7.68 17.43 29.71
N MET A 11 -8.97 17.61 29.42
CA MET A 11 -9.58 17.08 28.19
C MET A 11 -9.00 17.70 26.91
N VAL A 12 -8.57 18.97 26.93
CA VAL A 12 -8.00 19.66 25.76
C VAL A 12 -6.61 19.14 25.41
N VAL A 13 -5.80 18.67 26.39
CA VAL A 13 -4.43 18.21 26.15
C VAL A 13 -4.35 16.80 25.54
N VAL A 14 -5.38 15.97 25.72
CA VAL A 14 -5.36 14.55 25.29
C VAL A 14 -5.69 14.38 23.79
N VAL A 15 -6.11 15.44 23.10
CA VAL A 15 -6.27 15.44 21.63
C VAL A 15 -4.90 15.64 20.97
N GLN A 16 -3.94 14.78 21.29
CA GLN A 16 -2.74 14.65 20.47
C GLN A 16 -3.14 13.98 19.17
N SER A 17 -3.25 14.78 18.11
CA SER A 17 -3.34 14.33 16.73
C SER A 17 -2.16 13.42 16.42
N ARG A 18 -2.32 12.10 16.62
CA ARG A 18 -1.38 11.11 16.13
C ARG A 18 -1.30 11.32 14.63
N LYS A 19 -0.17 11.81 14.11
CA LYS A 19 0.10 11.79 12.67
C LYS A 19 -0.22 10.36 12.22
N PRO A 20 -1.22 10.14 11.35
CA PRO A 20 -1.56 8.80 10.92
C PRO A 20 -0.27 8.18 10.38
N ARG A 21 0.06 6.98 10.87
CA ARG A 21 1.26 6.26 10.44
C ARG A 21 1.09 6.00 8.94
N GLN A 22 1.70 6.84 8.13
CA GLN A 22 1.67 6.69 6.69
C GLN A 22 2.45 5.42 6.32
N SER A 23 1.88 4.59 5.46
CA SER A 23 2.57 3.39 4.99
C SER A 23 3.87 3.78 4.26
N PRO A 24 4.97 3.01 4.44
CA PRO A 24 6.22 3.24 3.69
C PRO A 24 6.06 3.02 2.18
N HIS A 25 4.97 2.37 1.75
CA HIS A 25 4.63 2.21 0.34
C HIS A 25 3.92 3.42 -0.26
N CYS A 26 3.57 4.42 0.56
CA CYS A 26 3.02 5.66 0.03
C CYS A 26 4.16 6.53 -0.52
N PRO A 27 3.95 7.21 -1.65
CA PRO A 27 4.88 8.22 -2.11
C PRO A 27 5.02 9.34 -1.06
N PRO A 28 6.17 10.01 -1.00
CA PRO A 28 6.37 11.13 -0.07
C PRO A 28 5.29 12.18 -0.27
N ALA A 29 4.59 12.50 0.81
CA ALA A 29 3.68 13.64 0.86
C ALA A 29 4.57 14.88 0.94
N GLY A 30 4.70 15.62 -0.17
CA GLY A 30 5.40 16.90 -0.15
C GLY A 30 4.79 17.84 0.89
N GLU A 31 5.60 18.74 1.45
CA GLU A 31 5.12 19.76 2.38
C GLU A 31 4.22 20.76 1.65
N ILE A 32 2.92 20.72 1.96
CA ILE A 32 1.92 21.60 1.36
C ILE A 32 1.03 22.13 2.49
N PHE A 33 0.77 23.44 2.50
CA PHE A 33 -0.18 24.04 3.43
C PHE A 33 -1.61 23.88 2.90
N CYS A 34 -2.46 23.22 3.67
CA CYS A 34 -3.81 22.87 3.27
C CYS A 34 -4.84 23.76 3.96
N GLN A 35 -5.65 24.48 3.18
CA GLN A 35 -6.78 25.23 3.70
C GLN A 35 -7.99 24.32 4.00
N SER A 36 -8.13 23.24 3.23
CA SER A 36 -9.14 22.18 3.43
C SER A 36 -8.55 20.80 3.11
N TYR A 37 -9.14 19.76 3.68
CA TYR A 37 -8.76 18.36 3.44
C TYR A 37 -9.87 17.60 2.73
N GLU A 38 -9.50 16.79 1.73
CA GLU A 38 -10.41 15.94 0.98
C GLU A 38 -10.12 14.46 1.26
N HIS A 39 -11.17 13.65 1.45
CA HIS A 39 -11.00 12.25 1.85
C HIS A 39 -11.76 11.29 0.94
N GLN A 40 -11.08 10.72 -0.07
CA GLN A 40 -11.61 9.59 -0.85
C GLN A 40 -11.67 8.32 -0.01
N CYS A 41 -10.66 8.11 0.84
CA CYS A 41 -10.50 6.95 1.72
C CYS A 41 -10.04 7.38 3.11
N ARG A 42 -10.36 6.58 4.14
CA ARG A 42 -9.79 6.71 5.49
C ARG A 42 -8.82 5.59 5.81
N THR A 43 -9.04 4.41 5.22
CA THR A 43 -8.24 3.21 5.41
C THR A 43 -8.06 2.44 4.12
N ASP A 44 -7.04 1.58 4.04
CA ASP A 44 -6.82 0.65 2.92
C ASP A 44 -8.06 -0.20 2.59
N LYS A 45 -8.91 -0.49 3.60
CA LYS A 45 -10.14 -1.26 3.42
C LYS A 45 -11.17 -0.51 2.57
N ASP A 46 -11.18 0.82 2.63
CA ASP A 46 -12.13 1.62 1.85
C ASP A 46 -11.81 1.50 0.35
N CYS A 47 -10.52 1.48 0.01
CA CYS A 47 -10.04 1.28 -1.37
C CYS A 47 -10.40 -0.11 -1.89
N ARG A 48 -10.16 -1.16 -1.08
CA ARG A 48 -10.48 -2.53 -1.48
C ARG A 48 -11.99 -2.76 -1.66
N ARG A 49 -12.85 -2.16 -0.82
CA ARG A 49 -14.31 -2.29 -0.98
C ARG A 49 -14.82 -1.63 -2.26
N ARG A 50 -14.18 -0.55 -2.70
CA ARG A 50 -14.56 0.19 -3.91
C ARG A 50 -13.88 -0.34 -5.18
N ASN A 51 -12.92 -1.26 -5.05
CA ASN A 51 -12.03 -1.68 -6.14
C ASN A 51 -11.29 -0.49 -6.79
N GLU A 52 -10.92 0.52 -6.00
CA GLU A 52 -10.22 1.74 -6.45
C GLU A 52 -8.73 1.75 -6.06
N GLY A 53 -8.19 0.58 -5.68
CA GLY A 53 -6.80 0.39 -5.26
C GLY A 53 -6.65 -0.41 -3.97
N ASP A 54 -5.42 -0.50 -3.47
CA ASP A 54 -5.05 -1.36 -2.34
C ASP A 54 -4.58 -0.60 -1.10
N ILE A 55 -4.20 0.66 -1.26
CA ILE A 55 -3.64 1.47 -0.19
C ILE A 55 -4.23 2.87 -0.18
N CYS A 56 -4.55 3.37 1.01
CA CYS A 56 -5.00 4.74 1.20
C CYS A 56 -3.80 5.62 1.56
N CYS A 57 -3.43 6.53 0.66
CA CYS A 57 -2.28 7.42 0.84
C CYS A 57 -2.71 8.88 0.88
N LEU A 58 -2.17 9.64 1.84
CA LEU A 58 -2.20 11.09 1.82
C LEU A 58 -1.23 11.61 0.74
N ARG A 59 -1.75 12.35 -0.24
CA ARG A 59 -0.96 13.15 -1.18
C ARG A 59 -1.42 14.60 -1.10
N GLY A 60 -0.52 15.46 -0.62
CA GLY A 60 -0.86 16.85 -0.30
C GLY A 60 -2.01 16.90 0.69
N CYS A 61 -3.10 17.55 0.30
CA CYS A 61 -4.27 17.78 1.15
C CYS A 61 -5.37 16.73 1.01
N LYS A 62 -5.14 15.65 0.26
CA LYS A 62 -6.14 14.61 0.03
C LYS A 62 -5.67 13.21 0.36
N THR A 63 -6.54 12.40 0.95
CA THR A 63 -6.34 10.95 1.03
C THR A 63 -7.00 10.30 -0.18
N GLN A 64 -6.20 9.57 -0.96
CA GLN A 64 -6.65 8.92 -2.19
C GLN A 64 -6.24 7.45 -2.22
N CYS A 65 -7.07 6.65 -2.89
CA CYS A 65 -6.76 5.25 -3.13
C CYS A 65 -5.70 5.13 -4.22
N MET A 66 -4.72 4.28 -3.97
CA MET A 66 -3.63 4.00 -4.90
C MET A 66 -3.41 2.50 -4.97
N GLU A 67 -2.86 2.05 -6.09
CA GLU A 67 -2.24 0.74 -6.14
C GLU A 67 -1.01 0.76 -5.24
N ARG A 68 -0.85 -0.28 -4.42
CA ARG A 68 0.33 -0.40 -3.58
C ARG A 68 1.50 -0.81 -4.50
N PRO A 69 2.57 0.00 -4.62
CA PRO A 69 3.74 -0.40 -5.40
C PRO A 69 4.27 -1.72 -4.84
N GLY A 70 4.46 -2.70 -5.71
CA GLY A 70 4.87 -4.04 -5.30
C GLY A 70 3.72 -4.96 -4.86
N LEU A 71 2.46 -4.54 -4.97
CA LEU A 71 1.33 -5.45 -4.78
C LEU A 71 0.93 -6.12 -6.09
N LYS A 72 1.66 -7.21 -6.38
CA LYS A 72 1.10 -8.52 -6.74
C LYS A 72 0.44 -8.71 -8.12
N THR A 73 0.97 -8.13 -9.19
CA THR A 73 0.78 -8.77 -10.51
C THR A 73 2.11 -9.31 -11.00
N CYS A 74 2.10 -10.56 -11.43
CA CYS A 74 3.24 -11.13 -12.13
C CYS A 74 3.61 -10.20 -13.29
N PRO A 75 4.92 -10.03 -13.58
CA PRO A 75 5.32 -9.31 -14.78
C PRO A 75 4.66 -9.96 -16.00
N ASP A 76 4.36 -9.17 -17.03
CA ASP A 76 3.79 -9.70 -18.27
C ASP A 76 4.73 -10.80 -18.79
N PRO A 77 4.26 -12.05 -18.94
CA PRO A 77 5.12 -13.14 -19.40
C PRO A 77 5.72 -12.85 -20.79
N SER A 78 5.10 -12.01 -21.61
CA SER A 78 5.57 -11.60 -22.94
C SER A 78 6.65 -10.50 -22.90
N SER A 79 6.87 -9.85 -21.74
CA SER A 79 7.92 -8.84 -21.57
C SER A 79 9.34 -9.40 -21.64
N TYR A 80 9.48 -10.72 -21.52
CA TYR A 80 10.75 -11.42 -21.58
C TYR A 80 10.90 -11.99 -22.99
N ASN A 81 11.66 -11.29 -23.83
CA ASN A 81 11.99 -11.72 -25.20
C ASN A 81 12.97 -12.91 -25.17
N ILE A 82 12.55 -14.04 -24.60
CA ILE A 82 13.38 -15.21 -24.34
C ILE A 82 12.74 -16.42 -25.03
N ASN A 83 13.53 -17.13 -25.85
CA ASN A 83 13.12 -18.40 -26.42
C ASN A 83 13.19 -19.52 -25.36
N CYS A 84 12.10 -20.25 -25.17
CA CYS A 84 12.00 -21.37 -24.24
C CYS A 84 12.82 -22.58 -24.72
N ILE A 85 14.13 -22.59 -24.51
CA ILE A 85 14.98 -23.72 -24.93
C ILE A 85 14.91 -24.87 -23.91
N THR A 86 14.91 -24.53 -22.62
CA THR A 86 14.74 -25.48 -21.51
C THR A 86 14.23 -24.73 -20.29
N TYR A 87 13.05 -25.08 -19.80
CA TYR A 87 12.50 -24.46 -18.60
C TYR A 87 11.91 -25.52 -17.67
N ARG A 88 12.16 -25.36 -16.36
CA ARG A 88 11.56 -26.15 -15.30
C ARG A 88 11.02 -25.19 -14.25
N ASP A 89 9.79 -25.43 -13.82
CA ASP A 89 9.15 -24.64 -12.78
C ASP A 89 9.98 -24.69 -11.48
N GLN A 90 10.36 -23.52 -10.97
CA GLN A 90 11.02 -23.37 -9.67
C GLN A 90 10.03 -23.34 -8.52
N CYS A 91 8.76 -23.06 -8.82
CA CYS A 91 7.65 -23.00 -7.87
C CYS A 91 6.35 -23.34 -8.60
N GLN A 92 5.33 -23.80 -7.88
CA GLN A 92 3.95 -23.85 -8.37
C GLN A 92 3.04 -22.85 -7.64
N TYR A 93 3.31 -22.62 -6.36
CA TYR A 93 2.51 -21.77 -5.48
C TYR A 93 3.33 -20.66 -4.83
N ASP A 94 2.69 -19.54 -4.51
CA ASP A 94 3.32 -18.41 -3.80
C ASP A 94 3.94 -18.83 -2.45
N SER A 95 3.40 -19.88 -1.82
CA SER A 95 3.88 -20.42 -0.55
C SER A 95 5.26 -21.09 -0.63
N GLU A 96 5.70 -21.47 -1.83
CA GLU A 96 7.04 -22.02 -2.04
C GLU A 96 8.11 -20.93 -2.12
N CYS A 97 7.68 -19.67 -2.30
CA CYS A 97 8.57 -18.53 -2.41
C CYS A 97 8.84 -17.88 -1.05
N LYS A 98 9.97 -17.18 -0.95
CA LYS A 98 10.33 -16.46 0.29
C LYS A 98 9.36 -15.30 0.53
N ARG A 99 9.34 -14.80 1.76
CA ARG A 99 8.55 -13.61 2.10
C ARG A 99 8.93 -12.43 1.18
N GLY A 100 7.94 -11.80 0.55
CA GLY A 100 8.16 -10.75 -0.46
C GLY A 100 8.38 -11.29 -1.88
N GLN A 101 8.08 -12.56 -2.14
CA GLN A 101 8.13 -13.16 -3.47
C GLN A 101 6.83 -13.90 -3.81
N LYS A 102 6.50 -13.96 -5.10
CA LYS A 102 5.35 -14.70 -5.65
C LYS A 102 5.76 -15.63 -6.76
N CYS A 103 5.01 -16.70 -6.96
CA CYS A 103 5.25 -17.65 -8.03
C CYS A 103 4.57 -17.19 -9.33
N CYS A 104 5.38 -16.78 -10.31
CA CYS A 104 4.90 -16.13 -11.52
C CYS A 104 5.35 -16.86 -12.78
N LEU A 105 4.46 -16.90 -13.78
CA LEU A 105 4.82 -17.31 -15.14
C LEU A 105 5.72 -16.24 -15.76
N VAL A 106 6.85 -16.67 -16.30
CA VAL A 106 7.88 -15.80 -16.86
C VAL A 106 8.20 -16.28 -18.27
N ALA A 107 8.37 -15.34 -19.20
CA ALA A 107 8.71 -15.65 -20.60
C ALA A 107 7.72 -16.59 -21.32
N GLY A 108 6.56 -16.89 -20.73
CA GLY A 108 5.65 -17.94 -21.20
C GLY A 108 6.22 -19.37 -21.10
N CYS A 109 7.40 -19.55 -20.49
CA CYS A 109 8.14 -20.82 -20.51
C CYS A 109 8.01 -21.64 -19.22
N GLY A 110 7.87 -20.96 -18.08
CA GLY A 110 7.74 -21.61 -16.79
C GLY A 110 7.68 -20.63 -15.62
N ARG A 111 7.62 -21.18 -14.40
CA ARG A 111 7.32 -20.44 -13.18
C ARG A 111 8.55 -20.19 -12.34
N MET A 112 8.69 -18.96 -11.83
CA MET A 112 9.75 -18.60 -10.87
C MET A 112 9.25 -17.67 -9.77
N CYS A 113 9.95 -17.69 -8.64
CA CYS A 113 9.71 -16.77 -7.53
C CYS A 113 10.23 -15.38 -7.88
N VAL A 114 9.33 -14.44 -8.18
CA VAL A 114 9.68 -13.04 -8.46
C VAL A 114 9.43 -12.17 -7.23
N PRO A 115 10.35 -11.24 -6.91
CA PRO A 115 10.15 -10.29 -5.84
C PRO A 115 8.99 -9.33 -6.15
N PHE A 116 8.29 -8.91 -5.10
CA PHE A 116 7.21 -7.93 -5.16
C PHE A 116 7.41 -6.84 -4.09
#